data_AF-A0A354SC40-F1
#
_entry.id   AF-A0A354SC40-F1
#
_cell.length_a   1.000
_cell.length_b   1.000
_cell.length_c   1.000
_cell.angle_alpha   90.00
_cell.angle_beta   90.00
_cell.angle_gamma   90.00
#
_symmetry.space_group_name_H-M   'P 1'
#
loop_
_entity.id
_entity.type
_entity.pdbx_description
1 polymer ?
#
loop_
_entity_poly.entity_id
_entity_poly.type
_entity_poly.pdbx_seq_one_letter_code
_entity_poly.pdbx_strand_id
1 'polypeptide(L)'
;MSCGNHHDVPCVEVLSLMWVYIDDEIDDGHRIEVTVHLQECPPCADHFTAEQIVQARIRKCCTETQTPQELRARIVEQIQAALRSN
;
A
#
# COMPACT_ATOMS: atom_id res chain seq x y z
N MET A 1 -1.98 9.70 15.63
CA MET A 1 -1.57 9.62 17.05
C MET A 1 -0.14 10.10 17.16
N SER A 2 0.22 10.82 18.23
CA SER A 2 1.61 11.19 18.50
C SER A 2 2.26 10.12 19.35
N CYS A 3 3.45 9.69 18.93
CA CYS A 3 4.34 8.75 19.59
C CYS A 3 5.05 9.35 20.84
N GLY A 4 4.88 10.65 21.11
CA GLY A 4 5.42 11.33 22.29
C GLY A 4 6.88 11.81 22.18
N ASN A 5 7.57 11.49 21.07
CA ASN A 5 8.92 11.95 20.78
C ASN A 5 8.95 12.95 19.62
N HIS A 6 10.00 13.76 19.56
CA HIS A 6 10.27 14.63 18.42
C HIS A 6 10.93 13.83 17.29
N HIS A 7 10.45 14.07 16.07
CA HIS A 7 10.92 13.49 14.82
C HIS A 7 10.99 14.61 13.79
N ASP A 8 11.89 14.48 12.81
CA ASP A 8 11.99 15.46 11.72
C ASP A 8 10.67 15.58 10.97
N VAL A 9 10.03 14.42 10.69
CA VAL A 9 8.66 14.36 10.18
C VAL A 9 7.72 13.94 11.32
N PRO A 10 6.72 14.75 11.69
CA PRO A 10 5.79 14.44 12.77
C PRO A 10 5.05 13.11 12.56
N CYS A 11 4.86 12.34 13.64
CA CYS A 11 4.07 11.09 13.65
C CYS A 11 2.68 11.28 13.00
N VAL A 12 2.04 12.44 13.16
CA VAL A 12 0.73 12.74 12.55
C VAL A 12 0.76 12.83 11.03
N GLU A 13 1.85 13.35 10.47
CA GLU A 13 2.04 13.52 9.03
C GLU A 13 2.33 12.17 8.39
N VAL A 14 3.23 11.39 8.98
CA VAL A 14 3.51 10.01 8.53
C VAL A 14 2.27 9.13 8.54
N LEU A 15 1.44 9.22 9.59
CA LEU A 15 0.18 8.49 9.64
C LEU A 15 -0.83 8.94 8.58
N SER A 16 -0.80 10.20 8.15
CA SER A 16 -1.67 10.68 7.06
C SER A 16 -1.26 10.13 5.68
N LEU A 17 0.04 9.86 5.50
CA LEU A 17 0.62 9.26 4.29
C LEU A 17 0.58 7.72 4.30
N MET A 18 0.15 7.10 5.40
CA MET A 18 0.25 5.66 5.61
C MET A 18 -0.41 4.84 4.49
N TRP A 19 -1.63 5.19 4.08
CA TRP A 19 -2.38 4.42 3.08
C TRP A 19 -1.75 4.50 1.69
N VAL A 20 -1.38 5.70 1.25
CA VAL A 20 -0.69 5.88 -0.05
C VAL A 20 0.69 5.22 -0.05
N TYR A 21 1.37 5.17 1.10
CA TYR A 21 2.62 4.42 1.25
C TYR A 21 2.40 2.91 1.17
N ILE A 22 1.36 2.36 1.82
CA ILE A 22 0.99 0.93 1.77
C ILE A 22 0.66 0.49 0.34
N ASP A 23 -0.04 1.34 -0.41
CA ASP A 23 -0.49 1.05 -1.78
C ASP A 23 0.55 1.36 -2.87
N ASP A 24 1.76 1.81 -2.48
CA ASP A 24 2.83 2.22 -3.38
C ASP A 24 2.50 3.45 -4.25
N GLU A 25 1.48 4.23 -3.85
CA GLU A 25 0.96 5.43 -4.52
C GLU A 25 1.57 6.74 -3.96
N ILE A 26 2.79 6.66 -3.45
CA ILE A 26 3.50 7.78 -2.80
C ILE A 26 4.69 8.23 -3.67
N ASP A 27 4.94 9.54 -3.71
CA ASP A 27 6.13 10.08 -4.38
C ASP A 27 7.43 9.77 -3.62
N ASP A 28 8.54 9.88 -4.33
CA ASP A 28 9.86 9.48 -3.83
C ASP A 28 10.30 10.28 -2.59
N GLY A 29 9.90 11.56 -2.49
CA GLY A 29 10.25 12.42 -1.36
C GLY A 29 9.59 11.93 -0.07
N HIS A 30 8.26 11.85 -0.10
CA HIS A 30 7.50 11.36 1.05
C HIS A 30 7.79 9.88 1.35
N ARG A 31 8.14 9.07 0.35
CA ARG A 31 8.57 7.68 0.57
C ARG A 31 9.78 7.61 1.49
N ILE A 32 10.79 8.45 1.26
CA ILE A 32 12.00 8.49 2.09
C ILE A 32 11.65 8.93 3.50
N GLU A 33 10.86 9.98 3.65
CA GLU A 33 10.43 10.52 4.96
C GLU A 33 9.68 9.47 5.79
N VAL A 34 8.67 8.80 5.19
CA VAL A 34 7.93 7.73 5.85
C VAL A 34 8.85 6.56 6.19
N THR A 35 9.75 6.16 5.29
CA THR A 35 10.69 5.06 5.52
C THR A 35 11.61 5.34 6.72
N VAL A 36 12.22 6.53 6.77
CA VAL A 36 13.10 6.95 7.86
C VAL A 36 12.31 6.98 9.17
N HIS A 37 11.12 7.57 9.18
CA HIS A 37 10.30 7.66 10.38
C HIS A 37 9.92 6.27 10.93
N LEU A 38 9.53 5.33 10.08
CA LEU A 38 9.18 3.97 10.51
C LEU A 38 10.40 3.21 11.06
N GLN A 39 11.62 3.56 10.66
CA GLN A 39 12.85 2.98 11.22
C GLN A 39 13.17 3.51 12.62
N GLU A 40 12.86 4.78 12.91
CA GLU A 40 13.16 5.42 14.19
C GLU A 40 12.00 5.41 15.20
N CYS A 41 10.77 5.14 14.76
CA CYS A 41 9.57 5.20 15.58
C CYS A 41 8.83 3.84 15.62
N PRO A 42 9.19 2.95 16.57
CA PRO A 42 8.53 1.65 16.74
C PRO A 42 7.00 1.71 16.86
N PRO A 43 6.38 2.67 17.58
CA PRO A 43 4.93 2.79 17.62
C PRO A 43 4.27 3.01 16.25
N CYS A 44 4.90 3.79 15.36
CA CYS A 44 4.39 4.00 14.01
C CYS A 44 4.61 2.76 13.13
N ALA A 45 5.72 2.03 13.31
CA ALA A 45 5.99 0.76 12.63
C ALA A 45 4.98 -0.33 13.00
N ASP A 46 4.59 -0.40 14.28
CA ASP A 46 3.55 -1.32 14.76
C ASP A 46 2.19 -1.00 14.13
N HIS A 47 1.84 0.30 14.05
CA HIS A 47 0.62 0.74 13.38
C HIS A 47 0.62 0.38 11.89
N PHE A 48 1.72 0.65 11.18
CA PHE A 48 1.88 0.28 9.77
C PHE A 48 1.72 -1.23 9.56
N THR A 49 2.32 -2.05 10.43
CA THR A 49 2.20 -3.51 10.39
C THR A 49 0.76 -3.96 10.61
N ALA A 50 0.05 -3.35 11.57
CA ALA A 50 -1.36 -3.64 11.81
C ALA A 50 -2.22 -3.37 10.58
N GLU A 51 -2.02 -2.22 9.91
CA GLU A 51 -2.78 -1.89 8.70
C GLU A 51 -2.48 -2.84 7.53
N GLN A 52 -1.22 -3.25 7.35
CA GLN A 52 -0.87 -4.26 6.34
C GLN A 52 -1.58 -5.59 6.60
N ILE A 53 -1.70 -6.01 7.87
CA ILE A 53 -2.42 -7.23 8.24
C ILE A 53 -3.91 -7.10 7.89
N VAL A 54 -4.52 -5.97 8.18
CA VAL A 54 -5.92 -5.68 7.82
C VAL A 54 -6.10 -5.72 6.31
N GLN A 55 -5.24 -5.05 5.56
CA GLN A 55 -5.29 -5.02 4.10
C GLN A 55 -5.13 -6.42 3.50
N ALA A 56 -4.16 -7.21 3.99
CA ALA A 56 -3.96 -8.59 3.56
C ALA A 56 -5.20 -9.46 3.84
N ARG A 57 -5.86 -9.25 4.98
CA ARG A 57 -7.10 -9.96 5.32
C ARG A 57 -8.24 -9.60 4.38
N ILE A 58 -8.42 -8.32 4.07
CA ILE A 58 -9.44 -7.85 3.11
C ILE A 58 -9.18 -8.46 1.74
N ARG A 59 -7.94 -8.37 1.23
CA ARG A 59 -7.54 -8.96 -0.06
C ARG A 59 -7.89 -10.44 -0.12
N LYS A 60 -7.54 -11.21 0.91
CA LYS A 60 -7.87 -12.64 0.99
C LYS A 60 -9.37 -12.88 0.85
N CYS A 61 -10.19 -12.21 1.66
CA CYS A 61 -11.65 -12.37 1.63
C CYS A 61 -12.25 -11.98 0.27
N CYS A 62 -11.75 -10.93 -0.39
CA CYS A 62 -12.22 -10.51 -1.70
C CYS A 62 -11.78 -11.47 -2.83
N THR A 63 -10.59 -12.08 -2.72
CA THR A 63 -10.06 -13.03 -3.72
C THR A 63 -10.64 -14.44 -3.64
N GLU A 64 -11.35 -14.79 -2.56
CA GLU A 64 -12.06 -16.07 -2.43
C GLU A 64 -13.22 -16.20 -3.45
N THR A 65 -13.61 -15.11 -4.11
CA THR A 65 -14.51 -15.16 -5.27
C THR A 65 -13.70 -15.43 -6.54
N GLN A 66 -13.75 -16.66 -7.04
CA GLN A 66 -13.04 -17.05 -8.25
C GLN A 66 -13.52 -16.21 -9.44
N THR A 67 -12.60 -15.47 -10.08
CA THR A 67 -12.93 -14.71 -11.30
C THR A 67 -13.43 -15.65 -12.39
N PRO A 68 -14.55 -15.36 -13.06
CA PRO A 68 -15.03 -16.18 -14.18
C PRO A 68 -13.94 -16.34 -15.25
N GLN A 69 -13.66 -17.58 -15.65
CA GLN A 69 -12.59 -17.90 -16.59
C GLN A 69 -12.77 -17.18 -17.94
N GLU A 70 -14.02 -17.00 -18.37
CA GLU A 70 -14.35 -16.26 -19.59
C GLU A 70 -13.94 -14.78 -19.52
N LEU A 71 -14.16 -14.13 -18.38
CA LEU A 71 -13.75 -12.74 -18.18
C LEU A 71 -12.23 -12.61 -18.23
N ARG A 72 -11.52 -13.54 -17.58
CA ARG A 72 -10.05 -13.59 -17.62
C ARG A 72 -9.54 -13.78 -19.05
N ALA A 73 -10.12 -14.71 -19.81
CA ALA A 73 -9.73 -14.98 -21.19
C ALA A 73 -9.89 -13.73 -22.07
N ARG A 74 -11.03 -13.03 -21.96
CA ARG A 74 -11.29 -11.79 -22.69
C ARG A 74 -10.31 -10.67 -22.35
N ILE A 75 -9.97 -10.49 -21.08
CA ILE A 75 -9.01 -9.47 -20.64
C ILE A 75 -7.61 -9.76 -21.21
N VAL A 76 -7.15 -11.02 -21.10
CA VAL A 76 -5.84 -11.43 -21.63
C VAL A 76 -5.76 -11.21 -23.14
N GLU A 77 -6.81 -11.56 -23.88
CA GLU A 77 -6.88 -11.33 -25.32
C GLU A 77 -6.77 -9.84 -25.68
N GLN A 78 -7.49 -8.96 -24.96
CA GLN A 78 -7.42 -7.52 -25.17
C GLN A 78 -6.05 -6.93 -24.85
N ILE A 79 -5.41 -7.36 -23.76
CA ILE A 79 -4.04 -6.93 -23.41
C ILE A 79 -3.07 -7.35 -24.50
N GLN A 80 -3.14 -8.60 -24.98
CA GLN A 80 -2.30 -9.09 -26.07
C GLN A 80 -2.54 -8.36 -27.39
N ALA A 81 -3.79 -7.96 -27.67
CA ALA A 81 -4.10 -7.15 -28.84
C ALA A 81 -3.49 -5.74 -28.74
N ALA A 82 -3.61 -5.09 -27.59
CA ALA A 82 -3.02 -3.77 -27.32
C ALA A 82 -1.49 -3.78 -27.40
N LEU A 83 -0.83 -4.82 -26.88
CA LEU A 83 0.63 -4.96 -26.94
C LEU A 83 1.17 -5.24 -28.35
N ARG A 84 0.36 -5.79 -29.26
CA ARG A 84 0.73 -6.06 -30.67
C ARG A 84 0.54 -4.87 -31.60
N SER A 85 -0.18 -3.84 -31.14
CA SER A 85 -0.51 -2.64 -31.92
C SER A 85 0.41 -1.45 -31.59
N ASN A 86 1.48 -1.70 -30.83
CA ASN A 86 2.56 -0.79 -30.49
C ASN A 86 3.89 -1.39 -30.98
#